data_AF-A0A396NNI3-F1
#
_entry.id   AF-A0A396NNI3-F1
#
_cell.length_a   1.000
_cell.length_b   1.000
_cell.length_c   1.000
_cell.angle_alpha   90.00
_cell.angle_beta   90.00
_cell.angle_gamma   90.00
#
_symmetry.space_group_name_H-M   'P 1'
#
loop_
_entity.id
_entity.type
_entity.pdbx_description
1 polymer ?
#
loop_
_entity_poly.entity_id
_entity_poly.type
_entity_poly.pdbx_seq_one_letter_code
_entity_poly.pdbx_strand_id
1 'polypeptide(L)'
;MDTKKAVLKGVLTMVVVALAGFLLFNGIGRHPYQPDELEGVFRKEAAARSVSGEGEVISETYGNSITFAMQTADGKRACATYGRSMFFDKYKELEFYTGVQGEEPAENIVYAERNDTITGDSITYSVNDGAIAYQATVRFGNDIGIQFSDEVRPMMYLKFMVVCLAAMGIFGVRIFLGRRQA
;
A
#
# COMPACT_ATOMS: atom_id res chain seq x y z
N MET A 1 22.49 39.95 -9.47
CA MET A 1 21.96 38.69 -10.03
C MET A 1 20.56 38.98 -10.55
N ASP A 2 20.31 38.71 -11.84
CA ASP A 2 19.08 39.10 -12.54
C ASP A 2 17.86 38.38 -11.96
N THR A 3 16.85 39.12 -11.49
CA THR A 3 15.69 38.62 -10.72
C THR A 3 14.97 37.48 -11.45
N LYS A 4 14.95 37.53 -12.79
CA LYS A 4 14.40 36.46 -13.65
C LYS A 4 15.12 35.12 -13.51
N LYS A 5 16.45 35.12 -13.38
CA LYS A 5 17.25 33.90 -13.17
C LYS A 5 17.04 33.31 -11.78
N ALA A 6 16.81 34.15 -10.77
CA ALA A 6 16.51 33.71 -9.41
C ALA A 6 15.13 33.04 -9.31
N VAL A 7 14.11 33.65 -9.94
CA VAL A 7 12.76 33.10 -10.04
C VAL A 7 12.76 31.78 -10.82
N LEU A 8 13.45 31.73 -11.97
CA LEU A 8 13.53 30.50 -12.77
C LEU A 8 14.20 29.35 -12.00
N LYS A 9 15.27 29.62 -11.24
CA LYS A 9 15.89 28.63 -10.35
C LYS A 9 14.93 28.17 -9.25
N GLY A 10 14.17 29.08 -8.65
CA GLY A 10 13.17 28.76 -7.63
C GLY A 10 12.08 27.82 -8.16
N VAL A 11 11.52 28.16 -9.32
CA VAL A 11 10.49 27.34 -9.99
C VAL A 11 11.06 25.97 -10.38
N LEU A 12 12.25 25.92 -10.99
CA LEU A 12 12.87 24.65 -11.37
C LEU A 12 13.14 23.76 -10.14
N THR A 13 13.54 24.36 -9.02
CA THR A 13 13.77 23.61 -7.77
C THR A 13 12.46 23.09 -7.18
N MET A 14 11.37 23.86 -7.20
CA MET A 14 10.04 23.36 -6.81
C MET A 14 9.57 22.21 -7.70
N VAL A 15 9.77 22.31 -9.01
CA VAL A 15 9.43 21.24 -9.97
C VAL A 15 10.25 19.99 -9.67
N VAL A 16 11.55 20.11 -9.40
CA VAL A 16 12.40 18.97 -9.03
C VAL A 16 12.01 18.37 -7.69
N VAL A 17 11.64 19.17 -6.69
CA VAL A 17 11.16 18.66 -5.39
C VAL A 17 9.78 18.00 -5.52
N ALA A 18 8.90 18.52 -6.36
CA ALA A 18 7.61 17.88 -6.67
C ALA A 18 7.80 16.56 -7.44
N LEU A 19 8.76 16.51 -8.37
CA LEU A 19 9.13 15.29 -9.12
C LEU A 19 9.88 14.27 -8.24
N ALA A 20 10.75 14.73 -7.34
CA ALA A 20 11.43 13.86 -6.37
C ALA A 20 10.42 13.34 -5.33
N GLY A 21 9.50 14.20 -4.89
CA GLY A 21 8.30 13.79 -4.17
C GLY A 21 7.57 12.70 -4.95
N PHE A 22 7.20 12.93 -6.20
CA PHE A 22 6.53 11.96 -7.07
C PHE A 22 7.26 10.60 -7.14
N LEU A 23 8.60 10.61 -7.20
CA LEU A 23 9.43 9.39 -7.19
C LEU A 23 9.52 8.73 -5.80
N LEU A 24 9.40 9.49 -4.72
CA LEU A 24 9.45 9.01 -3.33
C LEU A 24 8.05 8.59 -2.80
N PHE A 25 6.97 9.17 -3.32
CA PHE A 25 5.59 8.91 -2.90
C PHE A 25 5.01 7.62 -3.51
N ASN A 26 5.52 7.19 -4.66
CA ASN A 26 5.14 5.94 -5.29
C ASN A 26 6.41 5.12 -5.55
N GLY A 27 6.61 4.07 -4.75
CA GLY A 27 7.61 3.05 -5.07
C GLY A 27 7.41 2.61 -6.51
N ILE A 28 8.46 2.78 -7.33
CA ILE A 28 8.51 2.52 -8.77
C ILE A 28 7.94 1.14 -9.07
N GLY A 29 6.67 1.13 -9.44
CA GLY A 29 5.92 -0.03 -9.88
C GLY A 29 4.65 0.53 -10.49
N ARG A 30 4.44 0.27 -11.78
CA ARG A 30 3.17 0.62 -12.42
C ARG A 30 2.07 -0.06 -11.62
N HIS A 31 1.05 0.68 -11.22
CA HIS A 31 -0.22 0.10 -10.79
C HIS A 31 -0.75 -0.67 -12.01
N PRO A 32 -0.67 -2.01 -12.08
CA PRO A 32 -0.81 -2.70 -13.36
C PRO A 32 -2.29 -2.89 -13.74
N TYR A 33 -3.15 -3.04 -12.73
CA TYR A 33 -4.46 -3.67 -12.90
C TYR A 33 -5.62 -2.69 -12.80
N GLN A 34 -6.63 -2.89 -13.66
CA GLN A 34 -7.91 -2.21 -13.56
C GLN A 34 -8.82 -2.89 -12.51
N PRO A 35 -9.84 -2.18 -11.96
CA PRO A 35 -10.70 -2.72 -10.91
C PRO A 35 -11.42 -4.02 -11.31
N ASP A 36 -11.88 -4.11 -12.55
CA ASP A 36 -12.59 -5.26 -13.13
C ASP A 36 -11.68 -6.47 -13.34
N GLU A 37 -10.36 -6.26 -13.40
CA GLU A 37 -9.38 -7.33 -13.54
C GLU A 37 -8.97 -7.94 -12.20
N LEU A 38 -9.24 -7.26 -11.07
CA LEU A 38 -8.62 -7.57 -9.78
C LEU A 38 -9.00 -8.94 -9.23
N GLU A 39 -10.27 -9.35 -9.33
CA GLU A 39 -10.66 -10.69 -8.86
C GLU A 39 -9.94 -11.78 -9.69
N GLY A 40 -9.87 -11.60 -11.02
CA GLY A 40 -9.17 -12.52 -11.90
C GLY A 40 -7.67 -12.58 -11.61
N VAL A 41 -7.04 -11.43 -11.35
CA VAL A 41 -5.64 -11.34 -10.93
C VAL A 41 -5.44 -12.04 -9.59
N PHE A 42 -6.30 -11.79 -8.60
CA PHE A 42 -6.25 -12.44 -7.30
C PHE A 42 -6.33 -13.96 -7.43
N ARG A 43 -7.31 -14.49 -8.19
CA ARG A 43 -7.45 -15.93 -8.43
C ARG A 43 -6.23 -16.53 -9.12
N LYS A 44 -5.66 -15.82 -10.10
CA LYS A 44 -4.44 -16.26 -10.82
C LYS A 44 -3.24 -16.33 -9.88
N GLU A 45 -3.05 -15.30 -9.06
CA GLU A 45 -1.98 -15.21 -8.07
C GLU A 45 -2.15 -16.22 -6.93
N ALA A 46 -3.39 -16.52 -6.52
CA ALA A 46 -3.71 -17.58 -5.57
C ALA A 46 -3.38 -18.97 -6.15
N ALA A 47 -3.78 -19.23 -7.40
CA ALA A 47 -3.49 -20.48 -8.08
C ALA A 47 -1.99 -20.69 -8.28
N ALA A 48 -1.23 -19.64 -8.60
CA ALA A 48 0.23 -19.68 -8.69
C ALA A 48 0.89 -20.02 -7.34
N ARG A 49 0.23 -19.71 -6.22
CA ARG A 49 0.65 -20.07 -4.85
C ARG A 49 -0.06 -21.32 -4.33
N SER A 50 -0.52 -22.21 -5.21
CA SER A 50 -1.15 -23.50 -4.89
C SER A 50 -2.54 -23.45 -4.23
N VAL A 51 -3.16 -22.27 -4.15
CA VAL A 51 -4.57 -22.09 -3.74
C VAL A 51 -5.41 -22.00 -5.02
N SER A 52 -5.77 -23.16 -5.56
CA SER A 52 -6.63 -23.27 -6.75
C SER A 52 -7.88 -24.07 -6.40
N GLY A 53 -9.05 -23.58 -6.85
CA GLY A 53 -10.32 -24.23 -6.60
C GLY A 53 -11.51 -23.29 -6.79
N GLU A 54 -12.70 -23.89 -6.89
CA GLU A 54 -13.98 -23.16 -6.84
C GLU A 54 -14.26 -22.77 -5.39
N GLY A 55 -13.67 -21.67 -4.95
CA GLY A 55 -14.01 -20.97 -3.72
C GLY A 55 -14.76 -19.68 -4.03
N GLU A 56 -15.75 -19.36 -3.21
CA GLU A 56 -16.37 -18.04 -3.19
C GLU A 56 -15.29 -17.01 -2.84
N VAL A 57 -15.25 -15.92 -3.61
CA VAL A 57 -14.38 -14.79 -3.35
C VAL A 57 -15.25 -13.66 -2.84
N ILE A 58 -14.91 -13.15 -1.67
CA ILE A 58 -15.50 -11.91 -1.16
C ILE A 58 -14.48 -10.78 -1.29
N SER A 59 -14.97 -9.55 -1.40
CA SER A 59 -14.13 -8.37 -1.49
C SER A 59 -14.73 -7.21 -0.73
N GLU A 60 -13.88 -6.43 -0.07
CA GLU A 60 -14.27 -5.22 0.65
C GLU A 60 -13.32 -4.07 0.34
N THR A 61 -13.86 -2.86 0.21
CA THR A 61 -13.10 -1.66 -0.13
C THR A 61 -12.95 -0.77 1.09
N TYR A 62 -11.74 -0.24 1.31
CA TYR A 62 -11.47 0.71 2.39
C TYR A 62 -10.37 1.70 1.99
N GLY A 63 -10.67 2.99 2.10
CA GLY A 63 -9.77 4.04 1.64
C GLY A 63 -9.48 3.92 0.15
N ASN A 64 -8.20 3.82 -0.22
CA ASN A 64 -7.77 3.60 -1.60
C ASN A 64 -7.44 2.13 -1.90
N SER A 65 -7.82 1.19 -1.04
CA SER A 65 -7.51 -0.22 -1.21
C SER A 65 -8.75 -1.10 -1.28
N ILE A 66 -8.56 -2.26 -1.88
CA ILE A 66 -9.54 -3.33 -1.95
C ILE A 66 -8.88 -4.62 -1.47
N THR A 67 -9.56 -5.32 -0.57
CA THR A 67 -9.11 -6.59 -0.01
C THR A 67 -10.00 -7.70 -0.55
N PHE A 68 -9.39 -8.78 -1.01
CA PHE A 68 -10.05 -10.01 -1.43
C PHE A 68 -9.74 -11.13 -0.44
N ALA A 69 -10.70 -12.03 -0.25
CA ALA A 69 -10.54 -13.25 0.53
C ALA A 69 -11.27 -14.40 -0.15
N MET A 70 -10.67 -15.60 -0.12
CA MET A 70 -11.30 -16.83 -0.59
C MET A 70 -10.96 -18.00 0.32
N GLN A 71 -11.89 -18.94 0.38
CA GLN A 71 -11.68 -20.26 0.95
C GLN A 71 -12.23 -21.31 -0.01
N THR A 72 -11.42 -22.31 -0.31
CA THR A 72 -11.79 -23.43 -1.17
C THR A 72 -12.35 -24.58 -0.34
N ALA A 73 -13.06 -25.50 -1.00
CA ALA A 73 -13.66 -26.68 -0.34
C ALA A 73 -12.62 -27.63 0.30
N ASP A 74 -11.38 -27.64 -0.20
CA ASP A 74 -10.25 -28.39 0.38
C ASP A 74 -9.57 -27.65 1.55
N GLY A 75 -10.19 -26.57 2.06
CA GLY A 75 -9.72 -25.85 3.24
C GLY A 75 -8.54 -24.91 2.98
N LYS A 76 -8.16 -24.70 1.71
CA LYS A 76 -7.14 -23.71 1.35
C LYS A 76 -7.74 -22.30 1.36
N ARG A 77 -6.91 -21.34 1.72
CA ARG A 77 -7.30 -19.96 1.97
C ARG A 77 -6.35 -19.04 1.25
N ALA A 78 -6.85 -17.95 0.69
CA ALA A 78 -6.02 -16.85 0.23
C ALA A 78 -6.68 -15.52 0.56
N CYS A 79 -5.87 -14.52 0.87
CA CYS A 79 -6.32 -13.14 0.93
C CYS A 79 -5.25 -12.20 0.39
N ALA A 80 -5.70 -11.11 -0.22
CA ALA A 80 -4.81 -10.14 -0.81
C ALA A 80 -5.40 -8.74 -0.71
N THR A 81 -4.55 -7.74 -0.50
CA THR A 81 -4.95 -6.33 -0.53
C THR A 81 -4.22 -5.61 -1.65
N TYR A 82 -4.99 -4.90 -2.47
CA TYR A 82 -4.50 -4.09 -3.57
C TYR A 82 -4.76 -2.61 -3.31
N GLY A 83 -3.75 -1.76 -3.51
CA GLY A 83 -3.81 -0.32 -3.31
C GLY A 83 -3.85 0.46 -4.62
N ARG A 84 -4.75 1.44 -4.68
CA ARG A 84 -4.91 2.42 -5.76
C ARG A 84 -4.14 3.70 -5.43
N SER A 85 -3.49 4.28 -6.44
CA SER A 85 -2.90 5.61 -6.29
C SER A 85 -3.97 6.69 -6.26
N MET A 86 -3.73 7.80 -5.57
CA MET A 86 -4.59 8.99 -5.69
C MET A 86 -4.58 9.61 -7.10
N PHE A 87 -3.62 9.23 -7.95
CA PHE A 87 -3.40 9.85 -9.26
C PHE A 87 -3.78 8.97 -10.45
N PHE A 88 -4.03 7.68 -10.22
CA PHE A 88 -4.31 6.71 -11.29
C PHE A 88 -5.35 5.70 -10.80
N ASP A 89 -6.32 5.38 -11.66
CA ASP A 89 -7.38 4.39 -11.37
C ASP A 89 -6.93 2.92 -11.38
N LYS A 90 -5.63 2.70 -11.23
CA LYS A 90 -5.03 1.38 -11.27
C LYS A 90 -4.59 0.94 -9.88
N TYR A 91 -4.60 -0.37 -9.68
CA TYR A 91 -4.28 -1.02 -8.42
C TYR A 91 -2.95 -1.76 -8.48
N LYS A 92 -2.28 -1.89 -7.33
CA LYS A 92 -1.04 -2.66 -7.13
C LYS A 92 -1.19 -3.55 -5.90
N GLU A 93 -0.66 -4.77 -5.96
CA GLU A 93 -0.57 -5.67 -4.79
C GLU A 93 0.24 -5.00 -3.67
N LEU A 94 -0.37 -4.90 -2.49
CA LEU A 94 0.29 -4.45 -1.26
C LEU A 94 0.68 -5.66 -0.41
N GLU A 95 -0.30 -6.54 -0.14
CA GLU A 95 -0.18 -7.69 0.74
C GLU A 95 -0.84 -8.91 0.09
N PHE A 96 -0.27 -10.10 0.28
CA PHE A 96 -0.82 -11.36 -0.20
C PHE A 96 -0.45 -12.52 0.73
N TYR A 97 -1.46 -13.24 1.23
CA TYR A 97 -1.30 -14.35 2.16
C TYR A 97 -2.06 -15.59 1.68
N THR A 98 -1.54 -16.78 2.00
CA THR A 98 -2.13 -18.08 1.66
C THR A 98 -2.14 -18.97 2.88
N GLY A 99 -3.01 -19.97 2.99
CA GLY A 99 -2.92 -20.96 4.06
C GLY A 99 -3.83 -22.16 3.88
N VAL A 100 -3.79 -23.09 4.84
CA VAL A 100 -4.56 -24.33 4.84
C VAL A 100 -5.09 -24.58 6.25
N GLN A 101 -6.36 -24.99 6.35
CA GLN A 101 -7.00 -25.33 7.63
C GLN A 101 -6.29 -26.51 8.33
N GLY A 102 -5.81 -26.30 9.57
CA GLY A 102 -5.42 -27.39 10.48
C GLY A 102 -3.92 -27.64 10.71
N GLU A 103 -3.01 -26.80 10.25
CA GLU A 103 -1.63 -26.81 10.76
C GLU A 103 -1.49 -25.88 11.98
N GLU A 104 -0.70 -26.29 12.98
CA GLU A 104 -0.59 -25.71 14.32
C GLU A 104 -0.49 -24.16 14.35
N PRO A 105 -1.00 -23.49 15.40
CA PRO A 105 -1.04 -22.03 15.47
C PRO A 105 0.37 -21.50 15.73
N ALA A 106 1.12 -21.24 14.66
CA ALA A 106 2.25 -20.33 14.77
C ALA A 106 1.70 -19.00 15.31
N GLU A 107 2.31 -18.53 16.40
CA GLU A 107 1.98 -17.31 17.14
C GLU A 107 1.44 -16.19 16.25
N ASN A 108 0.43 -15.44 16.73
CA ASN A 108 -0.09 -14.21 16.10
C ASN A 108 0.97 -13.53 15.22
N ILE A 109 0.92 -13.77 13.91
CA ILE A 109 1.95 -13.25 13.01
C ILE A 109 1.64 -11.77 12.81
N VAL A 110 2.30 -10.92 13.61
CA VAL A 110 2.19 -9.45 13.58
C VAL A 110 2.73 -8.89 12.26
N TYR A 111 3.60 -9.63 11.56
CA TYR A 111 4.12 -9.32 10.24
C TYR A 111 4.30 -10.61 9.45
N ALA A 112 3.35 -10.91 8.57
CA ALA A 112 3.50 -12.07 7.70
C ALA A 112 4.45 -11.71 6.57
N GLU A 113 5.55 -12.44 6.44
CA GLU A 113 6.40 -12.33 5.26
C GLU A 113 5.66 -12.92 4.04
N ARG A 114 6.07 -12.49 2.85
CA ARG A 114 5.59 -13.07 1.60
C ARG A 114 5.76 -14.59 1.66
N ASN A 115 4.65 -15.34 1.64
CA ASN A 115 4.52 -16.81 1.73
C ASN A 115 4.21 -17.42 3.12
N ASP A 116 3.82 -16.64 4.14
CA ASP A 116 3.36 -17.25 5.40
C ASP A 116 2.00 -17.95 5.27
N THR A 117 1.91 -19.14 5.87
CA THR A 117 0.72 -20.01 5.88
C THR A 117 -0.30 -19.53 6.92
N ILE A 118 -1.51 -19.14 6.50
CA ILE A 118 -2.65 -18.85 7.38
C ILE A 118 -3.08 -20.16 8.08
N THR A 119 -2.78 -20.29 9.37
CA THR A 119 -3.08 -21.48 10.19
C THR A 119 -4.29 -21.31 11.11
N GLY A 120 -4.67 -20.07 11.43
CA GLY A 120 -5.88 -19.74 12.20
C GLY A 120 -7.11 -19.44 11.34
N ASP A 121 -8.29 -19.35 11.96
CA ASP A 121 -9.55 -18.94 11.30
C ASP A 121 -9.63 -17.43 11.04
N SER A 122 -8.58 -16.67 11.37
CA SER A 122 -8.47 -15.27 11.00
C SER A 122 -7.02 -14.83 10.86
N ILE A 123 -6.79 -13.82 10.02
CA ILE A 123 -5.50 -13.12 9.88
C ILE A 123 -5.72 -11.61 10.02
N THR A 124 -4.87 -10.95 10.80
CA THR A 124 -4.86 -9.50 10.96
C THR A 124 -3.51 -8.95 10.51
N TYR A 125 -3.51 -7.96 9.61
CA TYR A 125 -2.30 -7.36 9.06
C TYR A 125 -2.46 -5.85 8.87
N SER A 126 -1.33 -5.14 8.83
CA SER A 126 -1.30 -3.70 8.57
C SER A 126 -1.28 -3.43 7.08
N VAL A 127 -2.19 -2.58 6.59
CA VAL A 127 -2.20 -2.09 5.22
C VAL A 127 -1.72 -0.64 5.20
N ASN A 128 -0.83 -0.31 4.28
CA ASN A 128 -0.45 1.06 3.97
C ASN A 128 -0.83 1.37 2.52
N ASP A 129 -1.95 2.06 2.33
CA ASP A 129 -2.48 2.39 0.99
C ASP A 129 -1.79 3.63 0.38
N GLY A 130 -0.77 4.16 1.05
CA GLY A 130 -0.04 5.36 0.67
C GLY A 130 -0.62 6.65 1.26
N ALA A 131 -1.92 6.66 1.61
CA ALA A 131 -2.66 7.77 2.20
C ALA A 131 -2.80 7.62 3.71
N ILE A 132 -3.22 6.44 4.13
CA ILE A 132 -3.48 6.00 5.48
C ILE A 132 -2.82 4.64 5.73
N ALA A 133 -2.51 4.38 6.99
CA ALA A 133 -2.18 3.05 7.46
C ALA A 133 -3.26 2.56 8.42
N TYR A 134 -3.74 1.34 8.24
CA TYR A 134 -4.84 0.75 9.00
C TYR A 134 -4.63 -0.76 9.16
N GLN A 135 -5.42 -1.41 10.01
CA GLN A 135 -5.40 -2.88 10.13
C GLN A 135 -6.59 -3.50 9.38
N ALA A 136 -6.34 -4.59 8.66
CA ALA A 136 -7.34 -5.42 8.03
C ALA A 136 -7.36 -6.79 8.71
N THR A 137 -8.55 -7.25 9.09
CA THR A 137 -8.80 -8.57 9.66
C THR A 137 -9.65 -9.37 8.69
N VAL A 138 -9.14 -10.50 8.21
CA VAL A 138 -9.87 -11.45 7.38
C VAL A 138 -10.21 -12.68 8.22
N ARG A 139 -11.48 -13.05 8.25
CA ARG A 139 -12.02 -14.24 8.92
C ARG A 139 -12.36 -15.30 7.88
N PHE A 140 -12.03 -16.54 8.19
CA PHE A 140 -12.29 -17.76 7.42
C PHE A 140 -13.12 -18.73 8.28
N GLY A 141 -13.77 -19.71 7.66
CA GLY A 141 -14.65 -20.66 8.35
C GLY A 141 -15.99 -20.78 7.64
N ASN A 142 -17.07 -20.93 8.41
CA ASN A 142 -18.42 -21.03 7.83
C ASN A 142 -18.85 -19.73 7.13
N ASP A 143 -18.43 -18.59 7.66
CA ASP A 143 -18.69 -17.28 7.09
C ASP A 143 -17.34 -16.56 6.87
N ILE A 144 -16.96 -16.38 5.61
CA ILE A 144 -15.78 -15.57 5.26
C ILE A 144 -16.16 -14.10 5.46
N GLY A 145 -15.28 -13.31 6.07
CA GLY A 145 -15.54 -11.90 6.29
C GLY A 145 -14.28 -11.05 6.31
N ILE A 146 -14.41 -9.79 5.87
CA ILE A 146 -13.33 -8.80 5.91
C ILE A 146 -13.78 -7.65 6.81
N GLN A 147 -12.93 -7.23 7.73
CA GLN A 147 -13.19 -6.12 8.64
C GLN A 147 -11.96 -5.22 8.72
N PHE A 148 -12.19 -3.91 8.67
CA PHE A 148 -11.13 -2.92 8.82
C PHE A 148 -11.20 -2.28 10.21
N SER A 149 -10.04 -1.92 10.75
CA SER A 149 -9.97 -1.14 11.99
C SER A 149 -10.41 0.30 11.76
N ASP A 150 -11.11 0.87 12.74
CA ASP A 150 -11.44 2.29 12.78
C ASP A 150 -10.22 3.16 13.12
N GLU A 151 -9.18 2.56 13.71
CA GLU A 151 -7.94 3.27 14.05
C GLU A 151 -7.05 3.40 12.81
N VAL A 152 -7.08 4.59 12.22
CA VAL A 152 -6.29 4.95 11.03
C VAL A 152 -5.18 5.93 11.35
N ARG A 153 -4.00 5.71 10.79
CA ARG A 153 -2.86 6.65 10.86
C ARG A 153 -2.68 7.38 9.54
N PRO A 154 -2.78 8.73 9.50
CA PRO A 154 -2.61 9.49 8.27
C PRO A 154 -1.12 9.50 7.84
N MET A 155 -0.82 8.91 6.68
CA MET A 155 0.54 8.85 6.13
C MET A 155 0.84 10.04 5.21
N MET A 156 -0.16 10.57 4.52
CA MET A 156 0.00 11.73 3.63
C MET A 156 0.56 12.95 4.36
N TYR A 157 0.06 13.26 5.57
CA TYR A 157 0.53 14.40 6.36
C TYR A 157 2.02 14.28 6.72
N LEU A 158 2.46 13.09 7.16
CA LEU A 158 3.85 12.85 7.53
C LEU A 158 4.77 12.99 6.30
N LYS A 159 4.39 12.41 5.17
CA LYS A 159 5.18 12.51 3.94
C LYS A 159 5.22 13.95 3.39
N PHE A 160 4.11 14.69 3.44
CA PHE A 160 4.08 16.12 3.09
C PHE A 160 4.96 16.96 4.02
N MET A 161 4.93 16.69 5.33
CA MET A 161 5.79 17.36 6.30
C MET A 161 7.27 17.14 5.99
N VAL A 162 7.67 15.91 5.65
CA VAL A 162 9.06 15.59 5.25
C VAL A 162 9.47 16.37 3.99
N VAL A 163 8.59 16.46 2.98
CA VAL A 163 8.88 17.25 1.76
C VAL A 163 8.99 18.74 2.08
N CYS A 164 8.10 19.29 2.90
CA CYS A 164 8.17 20.68 3.33
C CYS A 164 9.46 20.96 4.12
N LEU A 165 9.89 20.08 5.01
CA LEU A 165 11.15 20.18 5.75
C LEU A 165 12.37 20.09 4.83
N ALA A 166 12.37 19.18 3.86
CA ALA A 166 13.43 19.07 2.86
C ALA A 166 13.51 20.34 1.99
N ALA A 167 12.36 20.87 1.55
CA ALA A 167 12.29 22.13 0.82
C ALA A 167 12.81 23.29 1.68
N MET A 168 12.37 23.40 2.94
CA MET A 168 12.86 24.43 3.88
C MET A 168 14.36 24.31 4.14
N GLY A 169 14.92 23.10 4.23
CA GLY A 169 16.37 22.90 4.34
C GLY A 169 17.12 23.41 3.10
N ILE A 170 16.66 23.06 1.90
CA ILE A 170 17.28 23.49 0.63
C ILE A 170 17.19 25.02 0.46
N PHE A 171 16.04 25.62 0.75
CA PHE A 171 15.84 27.07 0.65
C PHE A 171 16.55 27.84 1.77
N GLY A 172 16.50 27.34 3.01
CA GLY A 172 17.15 27.93 4.18
C GLY A 172 18.66 27.98 4.03
N VAL A 173 19.29 26.90 3.54
CA VAL A 173 20.72 26.84 3.21
C VAL A 173 21.09 27.89 2.16
N ARG A 174 20.29 28.07 1.10
CA ARG A 174 20.57 29.07 0.07
C ARG A 174 20.36 30.52 0.53
N ILE A 175 19.40 30.78 1.41
CA ILE A 175 19.14 32.13 1.94
C ILE A 175 20.19 32.52 2.99
N PHE A 176 20.58 31.60 3.88
CA PHE A 176 21.55 31.89 4.95
C PHE A 176 23.01 31.87 4.48
N LEU A 177 23.42 30.91 3.63
CA LEU A 177 24.81 30.85 3.14
C LEU A 177 25.05 31.73 1.90
N GLY A 178 23.99 32.11 1.17
CA GLY A 178 24.06 33.08 0.08
C GLY A 178 24.33 34.52 0.53
N ARG A 179 24.23 34.82 1.83
CA ARG A 179 24.56 36.13 2.41
C ARG A 179 26.03 36.30 2.82
N ARG A 180 26.87 35.27 2.70
CA ARG A 180 28.32 35.36 3.00
C ARG A 180 29.21 35.75 1.81
N GLN A 181 28.63 36.06 0.66
CA GLN A 181 29.35 36.65 -0.48
C GLN A 181 28.76 38.02 -0.82
N ALA A 182 29.01 38.98 0.05
CA ALA A 182 28.96 40.41 -0.25
C ALA A 182 30.19 41.05 0.40
#